data_AF-A0A5C7X1V2-F1
#
_entry.id   AF-A0A5C7X1V2-F1
#
_cell.length_a   1.000
_cell.length_b   1.000
_cell.length_c   1.000
_cell.angle_alpha   90.00
_cell.angle_beta   90.00
_cell.angle_gamma   90.00
#
_symmetry.space_group_name_H-M   'P 1'
#
loop_
_entity.id
_entity.type
_entity.pdbx_description
1 polymer ?
#
loop_
_entity_poly.entity_id
_entity_poly.type
_entity_poly.pdbx_seq_one_letter_code
_entity_poly.pdbx_strand_id
1 'polypeptide(L)' 'MAQPHKGPREQIKVRADASVYARLREMAAERGTSVSQLSADLLAIAVGRPEAVRELDKEVLPLAM' A
#
# COMPACT_ATOMS: atom_id res chain seq x y z
N MET A 1 -18.73 -1.82 -11.48
CA MET A 1 -18.20 -0.44 -11.55
C MET A 1 -17.00 -0.36 -10.61
N ALA A 2 -15.87 0.21 -11.04
CA ALA A 2 -14.69 0.33 -10.19
C ALA A 2 -15.05 1.14 -8.94
N GLN A 3 -14.94 0.52 -7.76
CA GLN A 3 -15.23 1.20 -6.50
C GLN A 3 -14.21 2.36 -6.38
N PRO A 4 -14.64 3.63 -6.28
CA PRO A 4 -13.73 4.78 -6.43
C PRO A 4 -12.71 4.90 -5.28
N HIS A 5 -12.90 4.12 -4.22
CA HIS A 5 -12.10 4.19 -3.01
C HIS A 5 -12.16 2.84 -2.28
N LYS A 6 -11.00 2.34 -1.89
CA LYS A 6 -10.85 1.15 -1.04
C LYS A 6 -11.33 1.49 0.40
N GLY A 7 -12.62 1.72 0.62
CA GLY A 7 -13.17 2.13 1.93
C GLY A 7 -12.90 3.60 2.31
N PRO A 8 -13.13 3.99 3.58
CA PRO A 8 -13.00 5.38 4.05
C PRO A 8 -11.53 5.80 4.06
N ARG A 9 -11.07 6.42 2.97
CA ARG A 9 -9.69 6.87 2.78
C ARG A 9 -9.67 8.31 2.31
N GLU A 10 -8.72 9.08 2.82
CA GLU A 10 -8.43 10.42 2.33
C GLU A 10 -7.19 10.40 1.43
N GLN A 11 -7.21 11.22 0.37
CA GLN A 11 -6.05 11.40 -0.48
C GLN A 11 -5.13 12.45 0.13
N ILE A 12 -3.88 12.06 0.42
CA ILE A 12 -2.83 13.00 0.83
C ILE A 12 -1.92 13.29 -0.36
N LYS A 13 -1.53 14.56 -0.53
CA LYS A 13 -0.53 14.99 -1.52
C LYS A 13 0.79 15.20 -0.79
N VAL A 14 1.79 14.38 -1.10
CA VAL A 14 3.12 14.40 -0.47
C VAL A 14 4.18 14.77 -1.50
N ARG A 15 5.18 15.57 -1.09
CA ARG A 15 6.42 15.77 -1.84
C ARG A 15 7.52 14.90 -1.23
N ALA A 16 7.63 13.67 -1.71
CA ALA A 16 8.70 12.78 -1.29
C ALA A 16 10.02 13.17 -1.97
N ASP A 17 11.15 12.93 -1.29
CA ASP A 17 12.46 12.98 -1.94
C ASP A 17 12.52 12.01 -3.14
N ALA A 18 13.26 12.37 -4.18
CA ALA A 18 13.32 11.57 -5.40
C ALA A 18 13.85 10.16 -5.16
N SER A 19 14.84 10.00 -4.27
CA SER A 19 15.41 8.70 -3.91
C SER A 19 14.40 7.82 -3.17
N VAL A 20 13.59 8.43 -2.29
CA VAL A 20 12.50 7.74 -1.57
C VAL A 20 11.45 7.25 -2.56
N TYR A 21 11.03 8.11 -3.51
CA TYR A 21 10.05 7.70 -4.51
C TYR A 21 10.58 6.59 -5.43
N ALA A 22 11.85 6.65 -5.84
CA ALA A 22 12.48 5.58 -6.62
C ALA A 22 12.43 4.25 -5.88
N ARG A 23 12.81 4.22 -4.59
CA ARG A 23 12.76 3.00 -3.79
C ARG A 23 11.34 2.46 -3.62
N LEU A 24 10.35 3.32 -3.44
CA LEU A 24 8.94 2.91 -3.37
C LEU A 24 8.45 2.27 -4.68
N ARG A 25 8.95 2.72 -5.85
CA ARG A 25 8.63 2.09 -7.15
C ARG A 25 9.19 0.68 -7.25
N GLU A 26 10.45 0.49 -6.86
CA GLU A 26 11.09 -0.82 -6.84
C GLU A 26 10.34 -1.78 -5.90
N MET A 27 10.09 -1.35 -4.66
CA MET A 27 9.38 -2.16 -3.66
C MET A 27 7.97 -2.55 -4.13
N ALA A 28 7.27 -1.66 -4.84
CA ALA A 28 5.94 -1.94 -5.36
C ALA A 28 6.00 -2.96 -6.50
N ALA A 29 6.99 -2.85 -7.39
CA ALA A 29 7.22 -3.80 -8.47
C ALA A 29 7.58 -5.20 -7.95
N GLU A 30 8.49 -5.29 -6.96
CA GLU A 30 8.86 -6.54 -6.27
C GLU A 30 7.64 -7.28 -5.69
N ARG A 31 6.59 -6.54 -5.30
CA ARG A 31 5.39 -7.05 -4.64
C ARG A 31 4.17 -7.16 -5.57
N GLY A 32 4.31 -6.78 -6.84
CA GLY A 32 3.19 -6.76 -7.79
C GLY A 32 2.04 -5.81 -7.38
N THR A 33 2.35 -4.73 -6.66
CA THR A 33 1.37 -3.71 -6.23
C THR A 33 1.65 -2.34 -6.85
N SER A 34 0.74 -1.39 -6.64
CA SER A 34 0.94 0.02 -6.99
C SER A 34 1.71 0.77 -5.90
N VAL A 35 2.49 1.77 -6.31
CA VAL A 35 3.19 2.68 -5.37
C VAL A 35 2.22 3.33 -4.39
N SER A 36 1.05 3.77 -4.85
CA SER A 36 0.04 4.40 -4.00
C SER A 36 -0.45 3.44 -2.91
N GLN A 37 -0.66 2.18 -3.24
CA GLN A 37 -1.11 1.20 -2.25
C GLN A 37 -0.01 0.81 -1.28
N LEU A 38 1.20 0.54 -1.77
CA LEU A 38 2.38 0.30 -0.93
C LEU A 38 2.58 1.45 0.06
N SER A 39 2.54 2.69 -0.43
CA SER A 39 2.74 3.88 0.40
C SER A 39 1.65 4.01 1.47
N ALA A 40 0.39 3.73 1.13
CA ALA A 40 -0.71 3.74 2.09
C ALA A 40 -0.54 2.68 3.18
N ASP A 41 -0.08 1.48 2.82
CA ASP A 41 0.15 0.39 3.78
C ASP A 41 1.36 0.69 4.68
N LEU A 42 2.46 1.20 4.13
CA LEU A 42 3.63 1.64 4.91
C LEU A 42 3.26 2.78 5.87
N LEU A 43 2.44 3.74 5.45
CA LEU A 43 1.95 4.79 6.34
C LEU A 43 1.11 4.23 7.48
N ALA A 44 0.20 3.30 7.19
CA ALA A 44 -0.62 2.64 8.20
C ALA A 44 0.25 1.94 9.25
N ILE A 45 1.28 1.21 8.81
CA ILE A 45 2.26 0.56 9.71
C ILE A 45 2.99 1.61 10.55
N ALA A 46 3.52 2.66 9.92
CA ALA A 46 4.31 3.69 10.59
C ALA A 46 3.55 4.43 11.70
N VAL A 47 2.21 4.56 11.57
CA VAL A 47 1.36 5.19 12.59
C VAL A 47 0.71 4.19 13.55
N GLY A 48 1.11 2.92 13.52
CA GLY A 48 0.60 1.87 14.43
C GLY A 48 -0.85 1.46 14.15
N ARG A 49 -1.26 1.46 12.87
CA ARG A 49 -2.60 1.08 12.41
C ARG A 49 -2.54 -0.13 11.44
N PRO A 50 -1.99 -1.28 11.85
CA PRO A 50 -1.84 -2.45 10.96
C PRO A 50 -3.17 -2.96 10.40
N GLU A 51 -4.29 -2.73 11.09
CA GLU A 51 -5.64 -3.07 10.62
C GLU A 51 -6.05 -2.34 9.34
N ALA A 52 -5.40 -1.22 9.01
CA ALA A 52 -5.66 -0.45 7.79
C ALA A 52 -4.84 -0.94 6.58
N VAL A 53 -3.86 -1.83 6.80
CA VAL A 53 -3.03 -2.44 5.76
C VAL A 53 -3.87 -3.33 4.86
N ARG A 54 -3.66 -3.24 3.55
CA ARG A 54 -4.44 -4.03 2.59
C ARG A 54 -3.68 -5.11 1.86
N GLU A 55 -2.41 -4.90 1.55
CA GLU A 55 -1.65 -5.78 0.66
C GLU A 55 -0.30 -6.19 1.27
N LEU A 56 0.32 -5.36 2.11
CA LEU A 56 1.51 -5.77 2.87
C LEU A 56 1.18 -6.83 3.93
N ASP A 57 2.06 -7.82 4.05
CA ASP A 57 2.12 -8.82 5.12
C ASP A 57 0.81 -9.54 5.44
N LYS A 58 -0.11 -9.60 4.47
CA LYS A 58 -1.32 -10.41 4.60
C LYS A 58 -0.98 -11.87 4.33
N GLU A 59 -1.22 -12.69 5.34
CA GLU A 59 -1.36 -14.12 5.15
C GLU A 59 -2.56 -14.37 4.23
N VAL A 60 -2.28 -14.81 3.00
CA VAL A 60 -3.32 -15.32 2.11
C VAL A 60 -3.61 -16.76 2.54
N LEU A 61 -4.89 -17.07 2.79
CA LEU A 61 -5.30 -18.45 2.98
C LEU A 61 -4.94 -19.25 1.71
N PRO A 62 -4.33 -20.44 1.84
CA PRO A 62 -4.09 -21.28 0.69
C PRO A 62 -5.42 -21.54 -0.02
N LEU A 63 -5.42 -21.37 -1.34
CA LEU A 63 -6.58 -21.69 -2.16
C LEU A 63 -6.92 -23.16 -1.90
N ALA A 64 -8.13 -23.42 -1.40
CA ALA A 64 -8.64 -24.78 -1.34
C ALA A 64 -8.75 -25.30 -2.78
N MET A 65 -7.92 -26.28 -3.11
CA MET A 65 -8.00 -27.04 -4.36
C MET A 65 -9.05 -28.13 -4.26
#